data_AF-A0A976QII5-F1
#
_entry.id   AF-A0A976QII5-F1
#
_cell.length_a   1.000
_cell.length_b   1.000
_cell.length_c   1.000
_cell.angle_alpha   90.00
_cell.angle_beta   90.00
_cell.angle_gamma   90.00
#
_symmetry.space_group_name_H-M   'P 1'
#
loop_
_entity.id
_entity.type
_entity.pdbx_description
1 polymer ?
#
loop_
_entity_poly.entity_id
_entity_poly.type
_entity_poly.pdbx_seq_one_letter_code
_entity_poly.pdbx_strand_id
1 'polypeptide(L)'
;MHRTISRDDAFCLDFRTFKSWWRWCSPRLVSSMTPSTFSGFTGFLHPLGSRASLGTDLVFVSLFVVLPVLAWSIHLVRSQKRYQLHKRVQVALSIALLVAIVVFEIDMRFLSDWQQRAIESPYWPGGVWQALGIHLFFAISTVILWTWVIWEALRRFPVPPQPGTHSTRHKVLARLAAADLLLTSISGWVFYWIAFVAG
;
A
#
# COMPACT_ATOMS: atom_id res chain seq x y z
N MET A 1 4.48 -12.17 -54.80
CA MET A 1 3.97 -11.58 -53.55
C MET A 1 5.11 -10.84 -52.86
N HIS A 2 5.15 -9.52 -53.03
CA HIS A 2 6.20 -8.62 -52.52
C HIS A 2 6.06 -8.43 -51.01
N ARG A 3 7.18 -8.49 -50.29
CA ARG A 3 7.29 -8.08 -48.88
C ARG A 3 8.21 -6.86 -48.85
N THR A 4 7.65 -5.69 -48.56
CA THR A 4 8.42 -4.47 -48.27
C THR A 4 8.35 -4.21 -46.75
N ILE A 5 9.52 -4.17 -46.12
CA ILE A 5 9.70 -3.67 -44.76
C ILE A 5 10.26 -2.26 -44.92
N SER A 6 9.46 -1.25 -44.58
CA SER A 6 9.96 0.13 -44.45
C SER A 6 10.48 0.34 -43.03
N ARG A 7 11.77 0.66 -42.95
CA ARG A 7 12.40 1.32 -41.80
C ARG A 7 12.07 2.80 -41.90
N ASP A 8 11.35 3.33 -40.92
CA ASP A 8 11.43 4.75 -40.57
C ASP A 8 11.43 4.85 -39.04
N ASP A 9 12.63 5.10 -38.53
CA ASP A 9 12.87 5.52 -37.16
C ASP A 9 12.61 7.03 -37.02
N ALA A 10 12.25 7.42 -35.80
CA ALA A 10 12.37 8.76 -35.20
C ALA A 10 11.27 9.81 -35.48
N PHE A 11 10.31 9.91 -34.54
CA PHE A 11 10.28 11.06 -33.62
C PHE A 11 9.55 10.69 -32.32
N CYS A 12 10.28 10.81 -31.20
CA CYS A 12 9.82 10.55 -29.84
C CYS A 12 8.79 11.58 -29.37
N LEU A 13 7.75 11.08 -28.70
CA LEU A 13 7.09 11.58 -27.46
C LEU A 13 5.65 11.04 -27.46
N ASP A 14 5.43 9.80 -26.99
CA ASP A 14 4.06 9.31 -26.75
C ASP A 14 4.01 8.43 -25.48
N PHE A 15 3.08 8.79 -24.60
CA PHE A 15 2.82 8.33 -23.23
C PHE A 15 2.31 6.86 -23.18
N ARG A 16 3.10 5.89 -23.65
CA ARG A 16 2.69 4.47 -23.78
C ARG A 16 3.38 3.49 -22.82
N THR A 17 3.35 3.73 -21.51
CA THR A 17 3.79 2.73 -20.51
C THR A 17 2.68 2.17 -19.62
N PHE A 18 1.41 2.55 -19.85
CA PHE A 18 0.28 1.96 -19.09
C PHE A 18 -0.33 0.71 -19.77
N LYS A 19 -0.18 0.55 -21.09
CA LYS A 19 -0.81 -0.55 -21.86
C LYS A 19 -0.07 -1.89 -21.82
N SER A 20 1.18 -1.95 -21.36
CA SER A 20 1.92 -3.22 -21.27
C SER A 20 1.51 -4.08 -20.06
N TRP A 21 0.86 -3.50 -19.05
CA TRP A 21 0.26 -4.24 -17.94
C TRP A 21 -0.99 -5.04 -18.35
N TRP A 22 -1.77 -4.57 -19.32
CA TRP A 22 -3.09 -5.15 -19.64
C TRP A 22 -3.04 -6.41 -20.55
N ARG A 23 -1.92 -6.67 -21.25
CA ARG A 23 -1.78 -7.83 -22.16
C ARG A 23 -1.59 -9.18 -21.46
N TRP A 24 -1.49 -9.20 -20.12
CA TRP A 24 -1.40 -10.43 -19.32
C TRP A 24 -2.77 -11.01 -18.89
N CYS A 25 -3.87 -10.33 -19.21
CA CYS A 25 -5.24 -10.82 -19.00
C CYS A 25 -5.69 -11.83 -20.08
N SER A 26 -4.98 -12.94 -20.24
CA SER A 26 -5.52 -14.11 -20.96
C SER A 26 -5.98 -15.15 -19.94
N PRO A 27 -7.23 -15.64 -19.99
CA PRO A 27 -7.68 -16.71 -19.11
C PRO A 27 -6.91 -17.97 -19.49
N ARG A 28 -5.92 -18.33 -18.67
CA ARG A 28 -5.29 -19.65 -18.74
C ARG A 28 -6.33 -20.63 -18.21
N LEU A 29 -6.70 -21.63 -19.00
CA LEU A 29 -7.62 -22.70 -18.61
C LEU A 29 -7.14 -23.31 -17.28
N VAL A 30 -7.93 -23.12 -16.22
CA VAL A 30 -7.65 -23.66 -14.89
C VAL A 30 -8.13 -25.11 -14.87
N SER A 31 -7.19 -26.06 -14.94
CA SER A 31 -7.47 -27.44 -14.54
C SER A 31 -7.74 -27.49 -13.04
N SER A 32 -8.75 -28.24 -12.63
CA SER A 32 -9.15 -28.45 -11.23
C SER A 32 -7.99 -28.92 -10.36
N MET A 33 -7.41 -28.01 -9.58
CA MET A 33 -6.40 -28.29 -8.55
C MET A 33 -7.09 -28.57 -7.21
N THR A 34 -6.60 -29.60 -6.51
CA THR A 34 -6.90 -29.87 -5.10
C THR A 34 -6.53 -28.67 -4.21
N PRO A 35 -7.22 -28.44 -3.08
CA PRO A 35 -7.02 -27.29 -2.20
C PRO A 35 -5.74 -27.42 -1.38
N SER A 36 -4.59 -27.27 -2.03
CA SER A 36 -3.24 -27.16 -1.43
C SER A 36 -2.28 -27.10 -2.62
N THR A 37 -1.85 -25.96 -3.12
CA THR A 37 -1.07 -24.93 -2.44
C THR A 37 -1.06 -23.71 -3.34
N PHE A 38 -1.68 -22.62 -2.91
CA PHE A 38 -1.42 -21.33 -3.54
C PHE A 38 0.09 -21.03 -3.51
N SER A 39 0.63 -20.42 -4.56
CA SER A 39 2.03 -20.01 -4.58
C SER A 39 2.33 -19.00 -3.46
N GLY A 40 3.57 -19.02 -2.97
CA GLY A 40 4.04 -18.16 -1.89
C GLY A 40 3.68 -18.68 -0.50
N PHE A 41 3.97 -17.88 0.52
CA PHE A 41 3.70 -18.25 1.91
C PHE A 41 2.24 -17.97 2.26
N THR A 42 1.56 -18.96 2.83
CA THR A 42 0.19 -18.81 3.35
C THR A 42 0.18 -17.83 4.52
N GLY A 43 -0.85 -16.98 4.56
CA GLY A 43 -1.09 -16.04 5.64
C GLY A 43 -1.28 -16.71 7.00
N PHE A 44 -0.90 -16.00 8.07
CA PHE A 44 -1.12 -16.44 9.44
C PHE A 44 -2.57 -16.30 9.90
N LEU A 45 -3.41 -15.57 9.17
CA LEU A 45 -4.85 -15.45 9.37
C LEU A 45 -5.64 -16.55 8.64
N HIS A 46 -4.97 -17.50 7.98
CA HIS A 46 -5.61 -18.65 7.34
C HIS A 46 -6.50 -19.48 8.29
N PRO A 47 -6.12 -19.75 9.56
CA PRO A 47 -7.01 -20.43 10.51
C PRO A 47 -8.32 -19.69 10.81
N LEU A 48 -8.39 -18.39 10.49
CA LEU A 48 -9.58 -17.55 10.64
C LEU A 48 -10.40 -17.47 9.34
N GLY A 49 -10.09 -18.31 8.34
CA GLY A 49 -10.79 -18.36 7.06
C GLY A 49 -10.22 -17.43 5.97
N SER A 50 -9.06 -16.82 6.17
CA SER A 50 -8.42 -15.99 5.14
C SER A 50 -7.65 -16.82 4.10
N ARG A 51 -7.83 -16.50 2.82
CA ARG A 51 -7.05 -17.06 1.70
C ARG A 51 -5.79 -16.24 1.37
N ALA A 52 -5.54 -15.16 2.10
CA ALA A 52 -4.46 -14.22 1.83
C ALA A 52 -3.06 -14.82 1.99
N SER A 53 -2.08 -14.16 1.38
CA SER A 53 -0.65 -14.47 1.56
C SER A 53 -0.10 -13.88 2.85
N LEU A 54 1.08 -14.36 3.28
CA LEU A 54 1.79 -13.82 4.44
C LEU A 54 2.04 -12.30 4.34
N GLY A 55 2.46 -11.82 3.16
CA GLY A 55 2.71 -10.39 2.95
C GLY A 55 1.43 -9.56 3.09
N THR A 56 0.32 -10.08 2.59
CA THR A 56 -1.00 -9.42 2.68
C THR A 56 -1.48 -9.33 4.13
N ASP A 57 -1.40 -10.42 4.91
CA ASP A 57 -1.75 -10.42 6.34
C ASP A 57 -0.86 -9.47 7.15
N LEU A 58 0.44 -9.45 6.84
CA LEU A 58 1.40 -8.57 7.49
C LEU A 58 1.02 -7.09 7.31
N VAL A 59 0.67 -6.67 6.10
CA VAL A 59 0.25 -5.28 5.83
C VAL A 59 -1.10 -4.98 6.48
N PHE A 60 -2.05 -5.91 6.43
CA PHE A 60 -3.36 -5.78 7.09
C PHE A 60 -3.19 -5.46 8.59
N VAL A 61 -2.39 -6.26 9.29
CA VAL A 61 -2.09 -6.06 10.72
C VAL A 61 -1.25 -4.81 10.94
N SER A 62 -0.30 -4.51 10.06
CA SER A 62 0.53 -3.30 10.17
C SER A 62 -0.33 -2.04 10.16
N LEU A 63 -1.32 -1.93 9.27
CA LEU A 63 -2.25 -0.79 9.22
C LEU A 63 -3.09 -0.70 10.50
N PHE A 64 -3.48 -1.83 11.09
CA PHE A 64 -4.17 -1.85 12.38
C PHE A 64 -3.31 -1.35 13.54
N VAL A 65 -2.01 -1.66 13.54
CA VAL A 65 -1.06 -1.21 14.57
C VAL A 65 -0.65 0.26 14.36
N VAL A 66 -0.50 0.71 13.12
CA VAL A 66 0.00 2.05 12.80
C VAL A 66 -0.97 3.15 13.27
N LEU A 67 -2.28 2.94 13.15
CA LEU A 67 -3.28 3.94 13.57
C LEU A 67 -3.22 4.28 15.09
N PRO A 68 -3.24 3.33 16.03
CA PRO A 68 -3.11 3.64 17.45
C PRO A 68 -1.74 4.22 17.80
N VAL A 69 -0.64 3.75 17.17
CA VAL A 69 0.69 4.34 17.38
C VAL A 69 0.74 5.78 16.88
N LEU A 70 0.08 6.09 15.76
CA LEU A 70 -0.04 7.46 15.26
C LEU A 70 -0.87 8.33 16.21
N ALA A 71 -2.00 7.83 16.71
CA ALA A 71 -2.82 8.54 17.70
C ALA A 71 -2.02 8.85 18.98
N TRP A 72 -1.27 7.87 19.48
CA TRP A 72 -0.32 8.06 20.58
C TRP A 72 0.71 9.14 20.23
N SER A 73 1.34 9.05 19.06
CA SER A 73 2.34 10.02 18.60
C SER A 73 1.81 11.46 18.59
N ILE A 74 0.54 11.64 18.23
CA ILE A 74 -0.15 12.95 18.29
C ILE A 74 -0.40 13.37 19.74
N HIS A 75 -0.80 12.45 20.62
CA HIS A 75 -0.98 12.73 22.05
C HIS A 75 0.32 13.25 22.69
N LEU A 76 1.48 12.68 22.34
CA LEU A 76 2.79 13.11 22.84
C LEU A 76 3.07 14.60 22.60
N VAL A 77 2.73 15.12 21.41
CA VAL A 77 2.99 16.53 21.08
C VAL A 77 1.90 17.47 21.60
N ARG A 78 0.65 17.00 21.70
CA ARG A 78 -0.47 17.82 22.17
C ARG A 78 -0.46 17.99 23.68
N SER A 79 -0.34 16.89 24.41
CA SER A 79 -0.52 16.86 25.86
C SER A 79 0.81 16.89 26.62
N GLN A 80 1.82 16.13 26.15
CA GLN A 80 3.07 15.98 26.90
C GLN A 80 4.21 16.87 26.40
N LYS A 81 4.04 17.56 25.26
CA LYS A 81 5.08 18.38 24.59
C LYS A 81 6.39 17.62 24.31
N ARG A 82 6.32 16.28 24.15
CA ARG A 82 7.49 15.42 23.90
C ARG A 82 7.84 15.35 22.42
N TYR A 83 8.28 16.47 21.86
CA TYR A 83 8.58 16.61 20.42
C TYR A 83 9.68 15.67 19.92
N GLN A 84 10.71 15.43 20.74
CA GLN A 84 11.79 14.51 20.40
C GLN A 84 11.30 13.07 20.28
N LEU A 85 10.38 12.64 21.15
CA LEU A 85 9.81 11.29 21.09
C LEU A 85 8.89 11.15 19.87
N HIS A 86 8.06 12.16 19.60
CA HIS A 86 7.24 12.20 18.38
C HIS A 86 8.10 12.05 17.11
N LYS A 87 9.19 12.82 16.98
CA LYS A 87 10.14 12.68 15.87
C LYS A 87 10.66 11.24 15.74
N ARG A 88 11.12 10.64 16.85
CA ARG A 88 11.64 9.25 16.86
C ARG A 88 10.57 8.25 16.42
N VAL A 89 9.35 8.38 16.94
CA VAL A 89 8.22 7.50 16.56
C VAL A 89 7.88 7.65 15.08
N GLN A 90 7.82 8.88 14.55
CA GLN A 90 7.50 9.12 13.14
C GLN A 90 8.57 8.58 12.18
N VAL A 91 9.86 8.73 12.52
CA VAL A 91 10.96 8.15 11.74
C VAL A 91 10.93 6.62 11.82
N ALA A 92 10.75 6.05 13.01
CA ALA A 92 10.65 4.60 13.19
C ALA A 92 9.46 4.00 12.43
N LEU A 93 8.27 4.63 12.52
CA LEU A 93 7.09 4.22 11.76
C LEU A 93 7.33 4.30 10.25
N SER A 94 7.95 5.38 9.76
CA SER A 94 8.25 5.54 8.34
C SER A 94 9.19 4.44 7.82
N ILE A 95 10.23 4.09 8.59
CA ILE A 95 11.14 3.01 8.24
C ILE A 95 10.43 1.66 8.28
N ALA A 96 9.66 1.38 9.33
CA ALA A 96 8.94 0.12 9.47
C ALA A 96 7.90 -0.08 8.36
N LEU A 97 7.14 0.96 8.00
CA LEU A 97 6.18 0.93 6.89
C LEU A 97 6.88 0.75 5.55
N LEU A 98 8.02 1.40 5.32
CA LEU A 98 8.80 1.20 4.10
C LEU A 98 9.24 -0.25 3.96
N VAL A 99 9.76 -0.86 5.04
CA VAL A 99 10.13 -2.28 5.06
C VAL A 99 8.91 -3.16 4.78
N ALA A 100 7.77 -2.90 5.44
CA ALA A 100 6.54 -3.65 5.23
C ALA A 100 6.05 -3.59 3.77
N ILE A 101 6.07 -2.40 3.14
CA ILE A 101 5.70 -2.21 1.73
C ILE A 101 6.66 -2.94 0.80
N VAL A 102 7.97 -2.91 1.06
CA VAL A 102 8.96 -3.64 0.24
C VAL A 102 8.75 -5.15 0.34
N VAL A 103 8.52 -5.67 1.56
CA VAL A 103 8.22 -7.09 1.77
C VAL A 103 6.92 -7.48 1.06
N PHE A 104 5.88 -6.66 1.20
CA PHE A 104 4.60 -6.87 0.52
C PHE A 104 4.73 -6.86 -1.01
N GLU A 105 5.47 -5.91 -1.56
CA GLU A 105 5.70 -5.83 -3.01
C GLU A 105 6.45 -7.06 -3.53
N ILE A 106 7.44 -7.55 -2.77
CA ILE A 106 8.15 -8.78 -3.12
C ILE A 106 7.20 -9.98 -3.10
N ASP A 107 6.39 -10.09 -2.06
CA ASP A 107 5.40 -11.16 -1.93
C ASP A 107 4.38 -11.14 -3.07
N MET A 108 3.82 -9.97 -3.40
CA MET A 108 2.78 -9.82 -4.42
C MET A 108 3.28 -9.98 -5.86
N ARG A 109 4.54 -9.64 -6.13
CA ARG A 109 5.11 -9.68 -7.49
C ARG A 109 5.87 -10.95 -7.81
N PHE A 110 6.49 -11.59 -6.81
CA PHE A 110 7.44 -12.67 -7.07
C PHE A 110 7.11 -13.97 -6.34
N LEU A 111 6.45 -13.92 -5.18
CA LEU A 111 6.23 -15.11 -4.37
C LEU A 111 4.81 -15.66 -4.51
N SER A 112 3.82 -14.78 -4.41
CA SER A 112 2.40 -15.12 -4.36
C SER A 112 1.68 -14.73 -5.65
N ASP A 113 0.88 -15.65 -6.19
CA ASP A 113 -0.13 -15.34 -7.19
C ASP A 113 -1.41 -14.93 -6.46
N TRP A 114 -1.44 -13.68 -5.99
CA TRP A 114 -2.53 -13.15 -5.19
C TRP A 114 -3.88 -13.17 -5.93
N GLN A 115 -3.86 -13.15 -7.27
CA GLN A 115 -5.09 -13.22 -8.06
C GLN A 115 -5.71 -14.61 -7.95
N GLN A 116 -4.92 -15.67 -8.00
CA GLN A 116 -5.41 -17.04 -7.79
C GLN A 116 -6.09 -17.19 -6.42
N ARG A 117 -5.53 -16.55 -5.38
CA ARG A 117 -6.12 -16.51 -4.03
C ARG A 117 -7.44 -15.75 -3.95
N ALA A 118 -7.67 -14.80 -4.87
CA ALA A 118 -8.85 -13.94 -4.91
C ALA A 118 -9.97 -14.44 -5.85
N ILE A 119 -9.69 -15.37 -6.78
CA ILE A 119 -10.68 -15.88 -7.76
C ILE A 119 -11.90 -16.51 -7.08
N GLU A 120 -11.72 -17.11 -5.91
CA GLU A 120 -12.81 -17.72 -5.14
C GLU A 120 -13.73 -16.68 -4.46
N SER A 121 -13.39 -15.40 -4.51
CA SER A 121 -14.26 -14.34 -4.00
C SER A 121 -15.54 -14.22 -4.83
N PRO A 122 -16.72 -14.13 -4.20
CA PRO A 122 -17.99 -13.83 -4.90
C PRO A 122 -17.98 -12.49 -5.66
N TYR A 123 -17.04 -11.61 -5.33
CA TYR A 123 -16.90 -10.28 -5.93
C TYR A 123 -15.86 -10.23 -7.07
N TRP A 124 -15.24 -11.37 -7.41
CA TRP A 124 -14.28 -11.45 -8.50
C TRP A 124 -14.97 -11.41 -9.88
N PRO A 125 -14.40 -10.72 -10.89
CA PRO A 125 -13.24 -9.83 -10.81
C PRO A 125 -13.60 -8.40 -10.40
N GLY A 126 -14.80 -7.93 -10.74
CA GLY A 126 -15.13 -6.50 -10.75
C GLY A 126 -14.99 -5.80 -9.40
N GLY A 127 -15.60 -6.36 -8.35
CA GLY A 127 -15.57 -5.76 -7.01
C GLY A 127 -14.18 -5.77 -6.39
N VAL A 128 -13.41 -6.85 -6.61
CA VAL A 128 -12.02 -6.96 -6.15
C VAL A 128 -11.13 -5.89 -6.80
N TRP A 129 -11.19 -5.73 -8.13
CA TRP A 129 -10.41 -4.71 -8.84
C TRP A 129 -10.83 -3.29 -8.49
N GLN A 130 -12.13 -3.03 -8.28
CA GLN A 130 -12.61 -1.73 -7.86
C GLN A 130 -12.10 -1.37 -6.46
N ALA A 131 -12.21 -2.29 -5.50
CA ALA A 131 -11.70 -2.09 -4.14
C ALA A 131 -10.18 -1.87 -4.15
N LEU A 132 -9.44 -2.65 -4.94
CA LEU A 132 -7.99 -2.47 -5.13
C LEU A 132 -7.66 -1.08 -5.70
N GLY A 133 -8.38 -0.63 -6.73
CA GLY A 133 -8.16 0.68 -7.34
C GLY A 133 -8.38 1.83 -6.37
N ILE A 134 -9.45 1.77 -5.56
CA ILE A 134 -9.72 2.74 -4.50
C ILE A 134 -8.60 2.73 -3.46
N HIS A 135 -8.19 1.56 -3.01
CA HIS A 135 -7.10 1.42 -2.04
C HIS A 135 -5.79 2.02 -2.57
N LEU A 136 -5.42 1.72 -3.82
CA LEU A 136 -4.19 2.22 -4.44
C LEU A 136 -4.18 3.74 -4.58
N PHE A 137 -5.32 4.36 -4.87
CA PHE A 137 -5.43 5.82 -4.92
C PHE A 137 -5.00 6.45 -3.59
N PHE A 138 -5.58 5.99 -2.47
CA PHE A 138 -5.24 6.49 -1.14
C PHE A 138 -3.83 6.06 -0.70
N ALA A 139 -3.42 4.83 -0.99
CA ALA A 139 -2.10 4.34 -0.62
C ALA A 139 -0.98 5.16 -1.28
N ILE A 140 -1.11 5.47 -2.57
CA ILE A 140 -0.13 6.27 -3.31
C ILE A 140 -0.12 7.72 -2.79
N SER A 141 -1.30 8.34 -2.59
CA SER A 141 -1.36 9.69 -2.02
C SER A 141 -0.75 9.74 -0.62
N THR A 142 -0.96 8.69 0.19
CA THR A 142 -0.43 8.59 1.55
C THR A 142 1.09 8.53 1.51
N VAL A 143 1.68 7.68 0.67
CA VAL A 143 3.15 7.57 0.55
C VAL A 143 3.77 8.91 0.14
N ILE A 144 3.17 9.60 -0.83
CA ILE A 144 3.66 10.91 -1.29
C ILE A 144 3.56 11.95 -0.18
N LEU A 145 2.38 12.11 0.40
CA LEU A 145 2.10 13.13 1.40
C LEU A 145 2.90 12.89 2.69
N TRP A 146 2.99 11.65 3.14
CA TRP A 146 3.75 11.28 4.33
C TRP A 146 5.25 11.52 4.15
N THR A 147 5.80 11.10 3.00
CA THR A 147 7.22 11.35 2.67
C THR A 147 7.51 12.85 2.66
N TRP A 148 6.63 13.65 2.07
CA TRP A 148 6.75 15.10 2.06
C TRP A 148 6.75 15.68 3.47
N VAL A 149 5.78 15.30 4.32
CA VAL A 149 5.64 15.79 5.69
C VAL A 149 6.87 15.47 6.54
N ILE A 150 7.41 14.25 6.42
CA ILE A 150 8.61 13.83 7.15
C ILE A 150 9.84 14.57 6.64
N TRP A 151 10.05 14.62 5.33
CA TRP A 151 11.18 15.34 4.74
C TRP A 151 11.18 16.81 5.14
N GLU A 152 10.02 17.47 5.04
CA GLU A 152 9.89 18.88 5.39
C GLU A 152 10.14 19.12 6.89
N ALA A 153 9.60 18.25 7.75
CA ALA A 153 9.81 18.34 9.20
C ALA A 153 11.29 18.16 9.58
N LEU A 154 11.99 17.21 8.95
CA LEU A 154 13.42 16.98 9.20
C LEU A 154 14.30 18.14 8.73
N ARG A 155 13.89 18.85 7.67
CA ARG A 155 14.64 20.00 7.11
C ARG A 155 14.40 21.30 7.86
N ARG A 156 13.18 21.52 8.39
CA ARG A 156 12.74 22.85 8.85
C ARG A 156 12.64 23.00 10.36
N PHE A 157 12.53 21.92 11.14
CA PHE A 157 12.52 22.02 12.60
C PHE A 157 13.96 22.01 13.16
N PRO A 158 14.23 22.78 14.23
CA PRO A 158 15.54 22.80 14.87
C PRO A 158 15.85 21.46 15.56
N VAL A 159 17.11 21.31 15.98
CA VAL A 159 17.57 20.20 16.83
C VAL A 159 18.03 20.80 18.17
N PRO A 160 17.35 20.54 19.29
CA PRO A 160 16.18 19.67 19.46
C PRO A 160 14.89 20.25 18.85
N PRO A 161 13.92 19.40 18.45
CA PRO A 161 12.67 19.83 17.81
C PRO A 161 11.82 20.64 18.77
N GLN A 162 11.45 21.84 18.33
CA GLN A 162 10.61 22.79 19.06
C GLN A 162 9.61 23.46 18.10
N PRO A 163 8.46 23.93 18.59
CA PRO A 163 7.53 24.71 17.78
C PRO A 163 8.21 25.98 17.23
N GLY A 164 8.01 26.24 15.95
CA GLY A 164 8.43 27.48 15.28
C GLY A 164 7.42 27.92 14.23
N THR A 165 7.82 28.85 13.35
CA THR A 165 7.00 29.38 12.25
C THR A 165 6.44 28.31 11.32
N HIS A 166 7.18 27.20 11.13
CA HIS A 166 6.74 26.08 10.31
C HIS A 166 5.62 25.22 10.94
N SER A 167 5.35 25.37 12.25
CA SER A 167 4.43 24.49 12.98
C SER A 167 3.00 24.46 12.41
N THR A 168 2.49 25.60 11.94
CA THR A 168 1.12 25.69 11.43
C THR A 168 0.96 24.86 10.16
N ARG A 169 1.88 25.02 9.20
CA ARG A 169 1.89 24.25 7.95
C ARG A 169 2.07 22.75 8.23
N HIS A 170 3.02 22.40 9.09
CA HIS A 170 3.24 21.00 9.47
C HIS A 170 1.98 20.37 10.09
N LYS A 171 1.28 21.08 10.99
CA LYS A 171 0.02 20.58 11.58
C LYS A 171 -1.08 20.34 10.55
N VAL A 172 -1.22 21.22 9.56
CA VAL A 172 -2.21 21.06 8.49
C VAL A 172 -1.87 19.84 7.64
N LEU A 173 -0.64 19.77 7.12
CA LEU A 173 -0.22 18.65 6.28
C LEU A 173 -0.22 17.32 7.04
N ALA A 174 0.18 17.30 8.31
CA ALA A 174 0.15 16.09 9.14
C ALA A 174 -1.28 15.60 9.41
N ARG A 175 -2.27 16.50 9.54
CA ARG A 175 -3.68 16.11 9.65
C ARG A 175 -4.20 15.52 8.36
N LEU A 176 -3.86 16.12 7.22
CA LEU A 176 -4.21 15.57 5.91
C LEU A 176 -3.57 14.18 5.72
N ALA A 177 -2.29 14.03 6.06
CA ALA A 177 -1.58 12.75 5.98
C ALA A 177 -2.20 11.68 6.89
N ALA A 178 -2.59 12.06 8.12
CA ALA A 178 -3.25 11.14 9.05
C ALA A 178 -4.65 10.72 8.58
N ALA A 179 -5.42 11.66 8.02
CA ALA A 179 -6.72 11.36 7.44
C ALA A 179 -6.60 10.45 6.21
N ASP A 180 -5.63 10.73 5.34
CA ASP A 180 -5.35 9.91 4.15
C ASP A 180 -4.91 8.49 4.53
N LEU A 181 -4.03 8.35 5.52
CA LEU A 181 -3.61 7.05 6.05
C LEU A 181 -4.77 6.26 6.67
N LEU A 182 -5.72 6.94 7.32
CA LEU A 182 -6.93 6.30 7.82
C LEU A 182 -7.79 5.76 6.66
N LEU A 183 -7.95 6.53 5.58
CA LEU A 183 -8.67 6.09 4.38
C LEU A 183 -7.93 4.93 3.67
N THR A 184 -6.59 4.98 3.60
CA THR A 184 -5.76 3.87 3.12
C THR A 184 -5.99 2.61 3.94
N SER A 185 -6.07 2.74 5.27
CA SER A 185 -6.29 1.60 6.18
C SER A 185 -7.68 0.99 5.99
N ILE A 186 -8.72 1.82 5.99
CA ILE A 186 -10.11 1.38 5.81
C ILE A 186 -10.29 0.71 4.45
N SER A 187 -9.85 1.37 3.37
CA SER A 187 -9.96 0.82 2.01
C SER A 187 -9.15 -0.47 1.84
N GLY A 188 -7.98 -0.56 2.48
CA GLY A 188 -7.15 -1.78 2.48
C GLY A 188 -7.82 -2.94 3.18
N TRP A 189 -8.46 -2.70 4.33
CA TRP A 189 -9.22 -3.73 5.03
C TRP A 189 -10.47 -4.18 4.26
N VAL A 190 -11.16 -3.24 3.61
CA VAL A 190 -12.28 -3.57 2.72
C VAL A 190 -11.81 -4.44 1.55
N PHE A 191 -10.72 -4.07 0.88
CA PHE A 191 -10.12 -4.88 -0.18
C PHE A 191 -9.74 -6.27 0.34
N TYR A 192 -9.05 -6.34 1.48
CA TYR A 192 -8.63 -7.60 2.11
C TYR A 192 -9.84 -8.52 2.35
N TRP A 193 -10.90 -7.98 2.96
CA TRP A 193 -12.09 -8.74 3.26
C TRP A 193 -12.79 -9.24 1.99
N ILE A 194 -13.02 -8.34 1.02
CA ILE A 194 -13.67 -8.68 -0.25
C ILE A 194 -12.88 -9.74 -1.02
N ALA A 195 -11.56 -9.61 -1.09
CA ALA A 195 -10.71 -10.49 -1.91
C ALA A 195 -10.45 -11.85 -1.23
N PHE A 196 -10.21 -11.88 0.07
CA PHE A 196 -9.61 -13.04 0.73
C PHE A 196 -10.43 -13.66 1.85
N VAL A 197 -11.49 -13.00 2.33
CA VAL A 197 -12.33 -13.49 3.43
C VAL A 197 -13.75 -13.81 2.96
N ALA A 198 -14.35 -12.95 2.14
CA ALA A 198 -15.68 -13.18 1.60
C ALA A 198 -15.70 -14.47 0.77
N GLY A 199 -16.68 -15.34 1.04
CA GLY A 199 -16.81 -16.69 0.48
C GLY A 199 -16.98 -17.70 1.60
#